data_AF-A0A3P0XEW6-F1
#
_entry.id   AF-A0A3P0XEW6-F1
#
_cell.length_a   1.000
_cell.length_b   1.000
_cell.length_c   1.000
_cell.angle_alpha   90.00
_cell.angle_beta   90.00
_cell.angle_gamma   90.00
#
_symmetry.space_group_name_H-M   'P 1'
#
loop_
_entity.id
_entity.type
_entity.pdbx_description
1 polymer ?
#
loop_
_entity_poly.entity_id
_entity_poly.type
_entity_poly.pdbx_seq_one_letter_code
_entity_poly.pdbx_strand_id
1 'polypeptide(L)'
;MRMRGLTSWLSLSVILLIGLSAADYIVFLYHQRQGSPLSFVTVREFVAAPLKNGRYEYDYLGDMDVPCVSALLPHQRMSPCWWVSVHRDHWNQ
;
A
#
# COMPACT_ATOMS: atom_id res chain seq x y z
N MET A 1 14.60 -25.13 -32.36
CA MET A 1 14.23 -23.79 -31.85
C MET A 1 14.66 -23.71 -30.39
N ARG A 2 15.46 -22.70 -30.01
CA ARG A 2 16.30 -22.66 -28.79
C ARG A 2 15.49 -22.34 -27.54
N MET A 3 14.70 -23.31 -27.04
CA MET A 3 13.84 -23.18 -25.85
C MET A 3 14.61 -22.90 -24.54
N ARG A 4 15.90 -23.23 -24.47
CA ARG A 4 16.75 -23.04 -23.28
C ARG A 4 16.87 -21.57 -22.84
N GLY A 5 16.77 -20.62 -23.77
CA GLY A 5 16.83 -19.19 -23.45
C GLY A 5 15.57 -18.71 -22.74
N LEU A 6 14.39 -19.13 -23.23
CA LEU A 6 13.10 -18.73 -22.68
C LEU A 6 12.87 -19.33 -21.30
N THR A 7 13.22 -20.61 -21.09
CA THR A 7 13.14 -21.25 -19.78
C THR A 7 14.11 -20.61 -18.79
N SER A 8 15.34 -20.27 -19.20
CA SER A 8 16.32 -19.64 -18.32
C SER A 8 15.91 -18.24 -17.86
N TRP A 9 15.27 -17.45 -18.73
CA TRP A 9 14.75 -16.14 -18.36
C TRP A 9 13.55 -16.23 -17.41
N LEU A 10 12.63 -17.15 -17.67
CA LEU A 10 11.51 -17.41 -16.76
C LEU A 10 12.01 -17.82 -15.36
N SER A 11 13.00 -18.73 -15.29
CA SER A 11 13.58 -19.14 -14.01
C SER A 11 14.24 -17.97 -13.27
N LEU A 12 15.00 -17.13 -13.97
CA LEU A 12 15.63 -15.94 -13.38
C LEU A 12 14.60 -14.94 -12.86
N SER A 13 13.53 -14.67 -13.62
CA SER A 13 12.45 -13.78 -13.18
C SER A 13 11.74 -14.31 -11.95
N VAL A 14 11.47 -15.62 -11.89
CA VAL A 14 10.84 -16.25 -10.72
C VAL A 14 11.75 -16.15 -9.49
N ILE A 15 13.04 -16.44 -9.63
CA ILE A 15 14.01 -16.32 -8.53
C ILE A 15 14.08 -14.87 -8.03
N LEU A 16 14.10 -13.90 -8.95
CA LEU A 16 14.10 -12.48 -8.59
C LEU A 16 12.84 -12.08 -7.81
N LEU A 17 11.66 -12.50 -8.28
CA LEU A 17 10.39 -12.21 -7.61
C LEU A 17 10.32 -12.82 -6.20
N ILE A 18 10.81 -14.05 -6.02
CA ILE A 18 10.89 -14.70 -4.72
C ILE A 18 11.85 -13.94 -3.81
N GLY A 19 13.03 -13.54 -4.33
CA GLY A 19 14.01 -12.76 -3.58
C GLY A 19 13.47 -11.41 -3.11
N LEU A 20 12.78 -10.68 -3.99
CA LEU A 20 12.14 -9.40 -3.65
C LEU A 20 11.04 -9.57 -2.59
N SER A 21 10.19 -10.58 -2.75
CA SER A 21 9.12 -10.89 -1.78
C SER A 21 9.69 -11.27 -0.42
N ALA A 22 10.77 -12.06 -0.39
CA ALA A 22 11.43 -12.47 0.84
C ALA A 22 12.13 -11.29 1.53
N ALA A 23 12.82 -10.43 0.79
CA ALA A 23 13.44 -9.22 1.32
C ALA A 23 12.40 -8.29 1.95
N ASP A 24 11.26 -8.10 1.27
CA ASP A 24 10.16 -7.28 1.78
C ASP A 24 9.55 -7.84 3.07
N TYR A 25 9.38 -9.16 3.14
CA TYR A 25 8.91 -9.82 4.36
C TYR A 25 9.91 -9.68 5.53
N ILE A 26 11.21 -9.70 5.27
CA ILE A 26 12.24 -9.45 6.29
C ILE A 26 12.13 -8.03 6.84
N VAL A 27 11.93 -7.03 5.96
CA VAL A 27 11.71 -5.63 6.37
C VAL A 27 10.46 -5.51 7.25
N PHE A 28 9.36 -6.15 6.83
CA PHE A 28 8.13 -6.20 7.62
C PHE A 28 8.37 -6.80 9.02
N LEU A 29 9.03 -7.96 9.09
CA LEU A 29 9.35 -8.61 10.37
C LEU A 29 10.28 -7.77 11.25
N TYR A 30 11.25 -7.09 10.65
CA TYR A 30 12.17 -6.21 11.35
C TYR A 30 11.41 -5.07 12.05
N HIS A 31 10.53 -4.36 11.32
CA HIS A 31 9.71 -3.31 11.92
C HIS A 31 8.71 -3.87 12.94
N GLN A 32 8.16 -5.06 12.72
CA GLN A 32 7.29 -5.72 13.68
C GLN A 32 8.01 -6.03 15.00
N ARG A 33 9.27 -6.49 14.93
CA ARG A 33 10.12 -6.77 16.11
C ARG A 33 10.51 -5.52 16.89
N GLN A 34 10.59 -4.36 16.22
CA GLN A 34 10.92 -3.08 16.85
C GLN A 34 9.77 -2.41 17.60
N GLY A 35 8.56 -3.00 17.57
CA GLY A 35 7.41 -2.52 18.33
C GLY A 35 6.45 -1.64 17.55
N SER A 36 6.75 -1.29 16.30
CA SER A 36 5.74 -0.73 15.39
C SER A 36 6.07 -1.05 13.93
N PRO A 37 5.39 -2.05 13.32
CA PRO A 37 5.41 -2.23 11.88
C PRO A 37 4.68 -1.09 11.15
N LEU A 38 4.05 -0.19 11.91
CA LEU A 38 3.16 0.85 11.45
C LEU A 38 3.87 2.20 11.52
N SER A 39 3.80 2.93 10.42
CA SER A 39 3.99 4.38 10.42
C SER A 39 2.63 5.05 10.23
N PHE A 40 2.59 6.36 10.38
CA PHE A 40 1.40 7.15 10.16
C PHE A 40 1.66 8.13 9.03
N VAL A 41 0.71 8.21 8.10
CA VAL A 41 0.73 9.22 7.04
C VAL A 41 -0.53 10.05 7.21
N THR A 42 -0.35 11.37 7.25
CA THR A 42 -1.44 12.33 7.28
C THR A 42 -2.11 12.40 5.91
N VAL A 43 -3.40 12.11 5.88
CA VAL A 43 -4.26 12.12 4.68
C VAL A 43 -5.41 13.10 4.86
N ARG A 44 -5.93 13.59 3.74
CA ARG A 44 -7.06 14.51 3.66
C ARG A 44 -8.36 13.71 3.66
N GLU A 45 -9.22 13.96 4.62
CA GLU A 45 -10.53 13.31 4.74
C GLU A 45 -11.60 14.12 4.00
N PHE A 46 -12.38 13.43 3.16
CA PHE A 46 -13.53 13.98 2.47
C PHE A 46 -14.76 13.13 2.72
N VAL A 47 -15.93 13.76 2.86
CA VAL A 47 -17.23 13.07 2.96
C VAL A 47 -18.12 13.46 1.78
N ALA A 48 -18.85 12.48 1.24
CA ALA A 48 -19.83 12.70 0.19
C ALA A 48 -21.24 12.77 0.78
N ALA A 49 -21.75 13.97 1.04
CA ALA A 49 -23.09 14.16 1.55
C ALA A 49 -24.14 14.11 0.41
N PRO A 50 -25.14 13.20 0.46
CA PRO A 50 -26.19 13.16 -0.55
C PRO A 50 -27.15 14.34 -0.41
N LEU A 51 -27.36 15.08 -1.50
CA LEU A 51 -28.30 16.19 -1.56
C LEU A 51 -29.68 15.73 -2.05
N LYS A 52 -30.73 16.43 -1.62
CA LYS A 52 -32.14 16.16 -2.00
C LYS A 52 -32.41 16.21 -3.51
N ASN A 53 -31.54 16.85 -4.28
CA ASN A 53 -31.64 16.96 -5.74
C ASN A 53 -30.92 15.82 -6.48
N GLY A 54 -30.46 14.78 -5.78
CA GLY A 54 -29.75 13.65 -6.38
C GLY A 54 -28.29 13.94 -6.74
N ARG A 55 -27.73 15.07 -6.27
CA ARG A 55 -26.30 15.39 -6.38
C ARG A 55 -25.57 15.05 -5.08
N TYR A 56 -24.24 15.01 -5.13
CA TYR A 56 -23.39 14.85 -3.96
C TYR A 56 -22.63 16.15 -3.71
N GLU A 57 -22.56 16.55 -2.44
CA GLU A 57 -21.66 17.58 -1.96
C GLU A 57 -20.45 16.91 -1.32
N TYR A 58 -19.25 17.39 -1.64
CA TYR A 58 -18.00 16.85 -1.13
C TYR A 58 -17.39 17.84 -0.15
N ASP A 59 -17.45 17.51 1.13
CA ASP A 59 -16.95 18.36 2.20
C ASP A 59 -15.59 17.85 2.68
N TYR A 60 -14.65 18.78 2.85
CA TYR A 60 -13.35 18.50 3.47
C TYR A 60 -13.50 18.50 4.99
N LEU A 61 -13.22 17.34 5.62
CA LEU A 61 -13.36 17.16 7.06
C LEU A 61 -12.08 17.48 7.85
N GLY A 62 -10.94 17.54 7.16
CA GLY A 62 -9.64 17.85 7.75
C GLY A 62 -8.57 16.83 7.41
N ASP A 63 -7.46 16.92 8.12
CA ASP A 63 -6.34 16.01 8.01
C ASP A 63 -6.42 14.95 9.11
N MET A 64 -6.26 13.68 8.76
CA MET A 64 -6.29 12.53 9.67
C MET A 64 -5.06 11.65 9.49
N ASP A 65 -4.54 11.09 10.58
CA ASP A 65 -3.40 10.16 10.51
C ASP A 65 -3.90 8.74 10.30
N VAL A 66 -3.51 8.12 9.18
CA VAL A 66 -3.87 6.74 8.84
C VAL A 66 -2.67 5.83 9.07
N PRO A 67 -2.85 4.70 9.79
CA PRO A 67 -1.78 3.71 9.96
C PRO A 67 -1.46 3.04 8.62
N CYS A 68 -0.18 2.93 8.31
CA CYS A 68 0.34 2.30 7.10
C CYS A 68 1.55 1.42 7.43
N VAL A 69 1.84 0.42 6.60
CA VAL A 69 2.98 -0.48 6.83
C VAL A 69 4.27 0.07 6.18
N SER A 70 5.37 0.05 6.92
CA SER A 70 6.71 0.39 6.42
C SER A 70 7.32 -0.78 5.63
N ALA A 71 6.66 -1.16 4.55
CA ALA A 71 7.08 -2.21 3.63
C ALA A 71 6.82 -1.80 2.17
N LEU A 72 7.42 -2.52 1.22
CA LEU A 72 7.20 -2.31 -0.20
C LEU A 72 5.85 -2.87 -0.64
N LEU A 73 5.47 -4.05 -0.14
CA LEU A 73 4.19 -4.69 -0.47
C LEU A 73 3.15 -4.51 0.66
N PRO A 74 1.85 -4.64 0.34
CA PRO A 74 0.80 -4.67 1.35
C PRO A 74 0.92 -5.92 2.22
N HIS A 75 0.96 -5.72 3.54
CA HIS A 75 0.97 -6.81 4.53
C HIS A 75 -0.19 -6.62 5.51
N GLN A 76 -0.77 -7.73 5.99
CA GLN A 76 -1.82 -7.72 7.02
C GLN A 76 -3.01 -6.79 6.75
N ARG A 77 -3.48 -6.71 5.49
CA ARG A 77 -4.59 -5.84 5.05
C ARG A 77 -4.33 -4.33 5.22
N MET A 78 -3.07 -3.93 5.42
CA MET A 78 -2.66 -2.54 5.52
C MET A 78 -1.92 -2.11 4.27
N SER A 79 -2.20 -0.88 3.82
CA SER A 79 -1.53 -0.27 2.69
C SER A 79 -0.11 0.16 3.07
N PRO A 80 0.86 0.04 2.15
CA PRO A 80 2.22 0.50 2.42
C PRO A 80 2.28 2.02 2.44
N CYS A 81 3.13 2.58 3.29
CA CYS A 81 3.18 4.04 3.52
C CYS A 81 3.52 4.84 2.26
N TRP A 82 4.33 4.29 1.35
CA TRP A 82 4.63 4.95 0.08
C TRP A 82 3.39 5.05 -0.83
N TRP A 83 2.46 4.11 -0.73
CA TRP A 83 1.22 4.14 -1.52
C TRP A 83 0.26 5.18 -0.97
N VAL A 84 0.10 5.20 0.37
CA VAL A 84 -0.76 6.16 1.09
C VAL A 84 -0.23 7.59 0.92
N SER A 85 1.08 7.78 0.91
CA SER A 85 1.67 9.11 0.72
C SER A 85 1.47 9.68 -0.68
N VAL A 86 1.24 8.81 -1.69
CA VAL A 86 0.84 9.21 -3.05
C VAL A 86 -0.67 9.43 -3.15
N HIS A 87 -1.48 8.61 -2.46
CA HIS A 87 -2.94 8.67 -2.47
C HIS A 87 -3.48 9.19 -1.14
N ARG A 88 -3.27 10.48 -0.90
CA ARG A 88 -3.65 11.13 0.38
C ARG A 88 -5.12 11.51 0.49
N ASP A 89 -5.95 11.19 -0.50
CA ASP A 89 -7.38 11.54 -0.45
C ASP A 89 -8.17 10.33 0.05
N HIS A 90 -8.67 10.44 1.28
CA HIS A 90 -9.47 9.42 1.93
C HIS A 90 -10.95 9.82 1.87
N TRP A 91 -11.76 8.97 1.23
CA TRP A 91 -13.19 9.20 1.08
C TRP A 91 -13.94 8.38 2.12
N ASN A 92 -14.51 9.06 3.10
CA ASN A 92 -15.40 8.46 4.08
C ASN A 92 -16.81 8.38 3.45
N GLN A 93 -17.35 7.17 3.29
CA GLN A 93 -18.65 6.91 2.67
C GLN A 93 -19.79 6.97 3.70
#